data_AF-A0A8E0IBP1-F1
#
_entry.id   AF-A0A8E0IBP1-F1
#
_cell.length_a   1.000
_cell.length_b   1.000
_cell.length_c   1.000
_cell.angle_alpha   90.00
_cell.angle_beta   90.00
_cell.angle_gamma   90.00
#
_symmetry.space_group_name_H-M   'P 1'
#
loop_
_entity.id
_entity.type
_entity.pdbx_description
1 polymer ?
#
loop_
_entity_poly.entity_id
_entity_poly.type
_entity_poly.pdbx_seq_one_letter_code
_entity_poly.pdbx_strand_id
1 'polypeptide(L)' 'MSQKTLTGGVGATKDITVTVTPDGAPQAVKAVSSNEKVATVVKKSDGVYTITNLTAGTATITFSTNGISSTLAVTVNAG' A
#
# COMPACT_ATOMS: atom_id res chain seq x y z
N MET A 1 2.77 4.14 -9.55
CA MET A 1 1.52 3.52 -9.06
C MET A 1 0.37 3.98 -9.92
N SER A 2 -0.48 3.08 -10.41
CA SER A 2 -1.72 3.44 -11.11
C SER A 2 -2.86 3.82 -10.16
N GLN A 3 -2.81 3.37 -8.90
CA GLN A 3 -3.82 3.61 -7.86
C GLN A 3 -3.28 4.59 -6.81
N LYS A 4 -4.00 5.70 -6.56
CA LYS A 4 -3.68 6.70 -5.51
C LYS A 4 -4.61 6.65 -4.30
N THR A 5 -5.74 5.94 -4.41
CA THR A 5 -6.72 5.76 -3.34
C THR A 5 -7.23 4.32 -3.27
N LEU A 6 -7.47 3.83 -2.06
CA LEU A 6 -8.05 2.52 -1.77
C LEU A 6 -9.18 2.73 -0.75
N THR A 7 -10.38 2.28 -1.09
CA THR A 7 -11.54 2.34 -0.19
C THR A 7 -12.12 0.95 -0.04
N GLY A 8 -12.44 0.54 1.19
CA GLY A 8 -13.06 -0.75 1.46
C GLY A 8 -13.59 -0.87 2.88
N GLY A 9 -14.30 -1.96 3.15
CA GLY A 9 -14.73 -2.30 4.51
C GLY A 9 -13.58 -2.86 5.36
N VAL A 10 -13.83 -2.99 6.66
CA VAL A 10 -12.97 -3.75 7.58
C VAL A 10 -12.85 -5.20 7.12
N GLY A 11 -11.65 -5.76 7.16
CA GLY A 11 -11.32 -7.12 6.70
C GLY A 11 -11.06 -7.24 5.20
N ALA A 12 -11.30 -6.19 4.40
CA ALA A 12 -11.00 -6.21 2.98
C ALA A 12 -9.48 -6.21 2.74
N THR A 13 -9.04 -7.01 1.76
CA THR A 13 -7.64 -7.07 1.31
C THR A 13 -7.52 -6.65 -0.14
N LYS A 14 -6.44 -5.96 -0.50
CA LYS A 14 -6.15 -5.55 -1.87
C LYS A 14 -4.67 -5.72 -2.19
N ASP A 15 -4.38 -6.40 -3.29
CA ASP A 15 -3.04 -6.46 -3.84
C ASP A 15 -2.79 -5.22 -4.73
N ILE A 16 -1.67 -4.55 -4.48
CA ILE A 16 -1.19 -3.39 -5.23
C ILE A 16 0.15 -3.74 -5.87
N THR A 17 0.24 -3.51 -7.18
CA THR A 17 1.48 -3.65 -7.93
C THR A 17 2.19 -2.31 -8.04
N VAL A 18 3.45 -2.32 -7.65
CA VAL A 18 4.41 -1.24 -7.71
C VAL A 18 5.42 -1.59 -8.79
N THR A 19 5.51 -0.75 -9.81
CA THR A 19 6.47 -0.90 -10.90
C THR A 19 7.53 0.18 -10.80
N VAL A 20 8.80 -0.23 -10.75
CA VAL A 20 9.96 0.65 -10.87
C VAL A 20 10.51 0.54 -12.30
N THR A 21 10.72 1.67 -12.98
CA THR A 21 11.24 1.73 -14.36
C THR A 21 12.66 2.30 -14.35
N PRO A 22 13.63 1.77 -15.13
CA PRO A 22 13.51 0.70 -16.13
C PRO A 22 13.33 -0.71 -15.53
N ASP A 23 12.75 -1.60 -16.32
CA ASP A 23 12.54 -3.01 -15.96
C ASP A 23 13.89 -3.68 -15.65
N GLY A 24 13.95 -4.46 -14.56
CA GLY A 24 15.19 -5.03 -14.01
C GLY A 24 15.88 -4.21 -12.90
N ALA A 25 15.38 -3.02 -12.55
CA ALA A 25 15.85 -2.30 -11.37
C ALA A 25 15.46 -3.06 -10.07
N PRO A 26 16.26 -3.00 -8.99
CA PRO A 26 15.91 -3.61 -7.72
C PRO A 26 14.56 -3.08 -7.22
N GLN A 27 13.54 -3.96 -7.17
CA GLN A 27 12.21 -3.63 -6.65
C GLN A 27 12.18 -3.65 -5.12
N ALA A 28 13.25 -3.16 -4.48
CA ALA A 28 13.37 -2.98 -3.04
C ALA A 28 12.54 -1.77 -2.59
N VAL A 29 11.23 -1.79 -2.88
CA VAL A 29 10.30 -0.76 -2.45
C VAL A 29 10.00 -1.00 -0.97
N LYS A 30 10.25 0.01 -0.15
CA LYS A 30 9.81 0.04 1.24
C LYS A 30 8.37 0.53 1.29
N ALA A 31 7.47 -0.26 1.85
CA ALA A 31 6.09 0.15 2.11
C ALA A 31 5.90 0.33 3.61
N VAL A 32 5.31 1.47 4.02
CA VAL A 32 5.05 1.79 5.43
C VAL A 32 3.64 2.33 5.55
N SER A 33 2.87 1.81 6.52
CA SER A 33 1.58 2.39 6.87
C SER A 33 1.75 3.50 7.89
N SER A 34 1.02 4.61 7.71
CA SER A 34 0.94 5.67 8.72
C SER A 34 0.14 5.24 9.96
N ASN A 35 -0.71 4.22 9.84
CA ASN A 35 -1.53 3.70 10.93
C ASN A 35 -1.84 2.22 10.72
N GLU A 36 -0.99 1.36 11.30
CA GLU A 36 -1.14 -0.10 11.24
C GLU A 36 -2.38 -0.63 11.94
N LYS A 37 -3.07 0.16 12.79
CA LYS A 37 -4.36 -0.26 13.36
C LYS A 37 -5.51 -0.12 12.35
N VAL A 38 -5.40 0.79 11.39
CA VAL A 38 -6.42 1.02 10.36
C VAL A 38 -6.13 0.18 9.12
N ALA A 39 -4.89 0.20 8.63
CA ALA A 39 -4.47 -0.60 7.49
C ALA A 39 -3.02 -1.06 7.63
N THR A 40 -2.76 -2.32 7.32
CA THR A 40 -1.41 -2.89 7.25
C THR A 40 -1.01 -3.11 5.81
N VAL A 41 0.30 -3.12 5.54
CA VAL A 41 0.85 -3.43 4.23
C VAL A 41 1.92 -4.50 4.39
N VAL A 42 1.83 -5.56 3.60
CA VAL A 42 2.77 -6.68 3.61
C VAL A 42 3.29 -6.90 2.19
N LYS A 43 4.60 -7.03 2.03
CA LYS A 43 5.19 -7.40 0.75
C LYS A 43 4.87 -8.87 0.47
N LYS A 44 4.16 -9.13 -0.64
CA LYS A 44 3.80 -10.47 -1.09
C LYS A 44 4.88 -11.07 -2.00
N SER A 45 5.34 -10.26 -2.96
CA SER A 45 6.44 -10.59 -3.86
C SER A 45 7.12 -9.31 -4.33
N ASP A 46 8.16 -9.41 -5.16
CA ASP A 46 8.85 -8.22 -5.69
C ASP A 46 7.90 -7.33 -6.49
N GLY A 47 7.72 -6.11 -6.00
CA GLY A 47 6.78 -5.14 -6.56
C GLY A 47 5.31 -5.41 -6.23
N VAL A 48 4.94 -6.43 -5.44
CA VAL A 48 3.54 -6.69 -5.07
C VAL A 48 3.34 -6.60 -3.56
N TYR A 49 2.38 -5.79 -3.16
CA TYR A 49 2.08 -5.50 -1.75
C TYR A 49 0.60 -5.74 -1.49
N THR A 50 0.31 -6.53 -0.46
CA THR A 50 -1.05 -6.77 0.02
C THR A 50 -1.34 -5.77 1.13
N ILE A 51 -2.44 -5.02 0.97
CA ILE A 51 -2.96 -4.10 1.97
C ILE A 51 -4.18 -4.75 2.61
N THR A 52 -4.22 -4.76 3.94
CA THR A 52 -5.33 -5.31 4.71
C THR A 52 -5.95 -4.21 5.55
N ASN A 53 -7.25 -4.00 5.36
CA ASN A 53 -8.05 -3.08 6.16
C ASN A 53 -8.42 -3.75 7.48
N LEU A 54 -8.08 -3.14 8.61
CA LEU A 54 -8.27 -3.71 9.94
C LEU A 54 -9.35 -3.01 10.75
N THR A 55 -9.39 -1.68 10.72
CA THR A 55 -10.34 -0.89 11.51
C THR A 55 -10.83 0.30 10.70
N ALA A 56 -12.08 0.71 10.89
CA ALA A 56 -12.63 1.91 10.27
C ALA A 56 -11.79 3.16 10.60
N GLY A 57 -11.55 4.00 9.60
CA GLY A 57 -10.69 5.16 9.71
C GLY A 57 -9.91 5.43 8.43
N THR A 58 -8.90 6.30 8.52
CA THR A 58 -8.02 6.63 7.40
C THR A 58 -6.58 6.27 7.72
N ALA A 59 -5.87 5.77 6.72
CA ALA A 59 -4.45 5.48 6.76
C ALA A 59 -3.80 5.90 5.45
N THR A 60 -2.49 6.12 5.46
CA THR A 60 -1.72 6.41 4.26
C THR A 60 -0.58 5.41 4.17
N ILE A 61 -0.51 4.68 3.06
CA ILE A 61 0.61 3.81 2.78
C ILE A 61 1.63 4.58 1.93
N THR A 62 2.85 4.69 2.42
CA THR A 62 3.96 5.32 1.70
C THR A 62 4.88 4.25 1.16
N PHE A 63 5.05 4.25 -0.16
CA PHE A 63 5.99 3.42 -0.90
C PHE A 63 7.20 4.26 -1.29
N SER A 64 8.40 3.85 -0.93
CA SER A 64 9.63 4.55 -1.30
C SER A 64 10.71 3.60 -1.82
N THR A 65 11.45 4.05 -2.83
CA THR A 65 12.58 3.32 -3.42
C THR A 65 13.54 4.31 -4.09
N ASN A 66 14.85 4.14 -3.90
CA ASN A 66 15.90 4.92 -4.58
C ASN A 66 15.63 6.45 -4.63
N GLY A 67 15.12 7.05 -3.54
CA GLY A 67 14.82 8.48 -3.45
C GLY A 67 13.48 8.92 -4.05
N ILE A 68 12.74 8.02 -4.71
CA ILE A 68 11.39 8.24 -5.22
C ILE A 68 10.38 7.75 -4.19
N SER A 69 9.30 8.50 -3.97
CA SER A 69 8.20 8.07 -3.10
C SER A 69 6.84 8.22 -3.79
N SER A 70 5.89 7.39 -3.36
CA SER A 70 4.50 7.40 -3.78
C SER A 70 3.63 7.09 -2.57
N THR A 71 2.48 7.75 -2.48
CA THR A 71 1.53 7.55 -1.39
C THR A 71 0.22 6.97 -1.92
N LEU A 72 -0.42 6.17 -1.08
CA LEU A 72 -1.73 5.60 -1.30
C LEU A 72 -2.60 5.92 -0.10
N ALA A 73 -3.65 6.71 -0.31
CA ALA A 73 -4.64 6.99 0.73
C ALA A 73 -5.58 5.79 0.87
N VAL A 74 -5.73 5.30 2.10
CA VAL A 74 -6.60 4.19 2.46
C VAL A 74 -7.74 4.72 3.33
N THR A 75 -8.97 4.48 2.89
CA THR A 75 -10.19 4.80 3.65
C THR A 75 -10.92 3.50 3.97
N VAL A 76 -11.01 3.19 5.26
CA VAL A 76 -11.72 2.02 5.75
C VAL A 76 -13.07 2.46 6.32
N ASN A 77 -14.14 1.96 5.72
CA ASN A 77 -15.50 2.26 6.18
C ASN A 77 -15.89 1.32 7.31
N ALA A 78 -16.59 1.85 8.32
CA ALA A 78 -17.33 1.03 9.26
C ALA A 78 -18.47 0.37 8.48
N GLY A 79 -18.57 -0.96 8.58
CA GLY A 79 -19.68 -1.73 8.01
C GLY A 79 -20.97 -1.55 8.78
#